data_AF-A0A7S3DY72-F1
#
_entry.id   AF-A0A7S3DY72-F1
#
_cell.length_a   1.000
_cell.length_b   1.000
_cell.length_c   1.000
_cell.angle_alpha   90.00
_cell.angle_beta   90.00
_cell.angle_gamma   90.00
#
_symmetry.space_group_name_H-M   'P 1'
#
loop_
_entity.id
_entity.type
_entity.pdbx_description
1 polymer ?
#
loop_
_entity_poly.entity_id
_entity_poly.type
_entity_poly.pdbx_seq_one_letter_code
_entity_poly.pdbx_strand_id
1 'polypeptide(L)'
;VFVYDPSWTPALDSQAVDRAYRLGQTKPVTVYRLIAAGTVEMKMYERQIHKDGLRRQVFGKEGENVERYFQQSELRELFTLAPAGVCSVMEKVQNASSEMVSWKDQEF
;
A
#
# COMPACT_ATOMS: atom_id res chain seq x y z
N VAL A 1 5.13 -8.51 15.17
CA VAL A 1 4.76 -7.07 15.34
C VAL A 1 3.33 -6.89 14.88
N PHE A 2 2.53 -6.16 15.65
CA PHE A 2 1.18 -5.75 15.23
C PHE A 2 1.17 -4.24 15.01
N VAL A 3 0.73 -3.82 13.83
CA VAL A 3 0.45 -2.43 13.49
C VAL A 3 -1.06 -2.28 13.47
N TYR A 4 -1.59 -1.53 14.43
CA TYR A 4 -3.03 -1.40 14.65
C TYR A 4 -3.67 -0.39 13.69
N ASP A 5 -3.05 0.78 13.56
CA ASP A 5 -3.55 1.91 12.78
C ASP A 5 -2.52 2.35 11.72
N PRO A 6 -2.93 2.61 10.47
CA PRO A 6 -2.04 3.14 9.46
C PRO A 6 -1.74 4.63 9.67
N SER A 7 -0.50 5.06 9.43
CA SER A 7 -0.10 6.47 9.43
C SER A 7 -0.16 7.11 8.04
N TRP A 8 -0.30 8.42 7.93
CA TRP A 8 -0.13 9.13 6.63
C TRP A 8 1.31 9.08 6.09
N THR A 9 2.27 8.76 6.96
CA THR A 9 3.70 8.73 6.67
C THR A 9 4.20 7.28 6.72
N PRO A 10 4.44 6.62 5.56
CA PRO A 10 4.85 5.20 5.51
C PRO A 10 6.12 4.89 6.31
N ALA A 11 7.05 5.85 6.38
CA ALA A 11 8.33 5.69 7.06
C ALA A 11 8.19 5.46 8.57
N LEU A 12 7.11 5.94 9.20
CA LEU A 12 6.86 5.73 10.62
C LEU A 12 6.62 4.23 10.91
N ASP A 13 5.81 3.59 10.06
CA ASP A 13 5.50 2.17 10.20
C ASP A 13 6.72 1.31 9.89
N SER A 14 7.50 1.68 8.87
CA SER A 14 8.78 1.01 8.57
C SER A 14 9.73 1.09 9.76
N GLN A 15 9.89 2.28 10.35
CA GLN A 15 10.74 2.46 11.53
C GLN A 15 10.27 1.60 12.72
N ALA A 16 8.96 1.48 12.92
CA ALA A 16 8.40 0.63 13.96
C ALA A 16 8.70 -0.86 13.73
N VAL A 17 8.63 -1.34 12.49
CA VAL A 17 8.99 -2.71 12.11
C VAL A 17 10.49 -2.95 12.27
N ASP A 18 11.34 -2.00 11.86
CA ASP A 18 12.81 -2.09 11.96
C ASP A 18 13.29 -2.21 13.41
N ARG A 19 12.52 -1.75 14.39
CA ARG A 19 12.83 -1.98 15.81
C ARG A 19 12.76 -3.46 16.21
N ALA A 20 11.87 -4.22 15.59
CA ALA A 20 11.73 -5.66 15.85
C ALA A 20 12.63 -6.50 14.94
N TYR A 21 12.80 -6.09 13.69
CA TYR A 21 13.68 -6.71 12.73
C TYR A 21 15.07 -6.04 12.77
N ARG A 22 15.94 -6.54 13.65
CA ARG A 22 17.27 -5.97 13.90
C ARG A 22 18.37 -7.03 13.81
N LEU A 23 19.60 -6.58 13.53
CA LEU A 23 20.78 -7.43 13.53
C LEU A 23 20.91 -8.20 14.86
N GLY A 24 21.18 -9.50 14.76
CA GLY A 24 21.24 -10.41 15.90
C GLY A 24 19.91 -11.11 16.25
N GLN A 25 18.82 -10.79 15.56
CA GLN A 25 17.57 -11.53 15.69
C GLN A 25 17.68 -12.91 15.03
N THR A 26 17.43 -13.97 15.80
CA THR A 26 17.51 -15.37 15.32
C THR A 26 16.14 -15.98 15.03
N LYS A 27 15.06 -15.34 15.49
CA LYS A 27 13.69 -15.79 15.30
C LYS A 27 13.02 -15.08 14.12
N PRO A 28 12.14 -15.76 13.36
CA PRO A 28 11.39 -15.12 12.30
C PRO A 28 10.49 -14.01 12.87
N VAL A 29 10.53 -12.83 12.25
CA VAL A 29 9.70 -11.68 12.63
C VAL A 29 8.53 -11.58 11.66
N THR A 30 7.35 -11.95 12.12
CA THR A 30 6.11 -11.76 11.36
C THR A 30 5.47 -10.42 11.71
N VAL A 31 5.08 -9.65 10.70
CA VAL A 31 4.41 -8.36 10.84
C VAL A 31 2.96 -8.50 10.38
N TYR A 32 2.04 -8.18 11.27
CA TYR A 32 0.61 -8.11 10.98
C TYR A 32 0.18 -6.65 10.97
N ARG A 33 -0.50 -6.24 9.91
CA ARG A 33 -1.08 -4.91 9.78
C ARG A 33 -2.59 -5.06 9.71
N LEU A 34 -3.29 -4.44 10.66
CA LEU A 34 -4.74 -4.43 10.69
C LEU A 34 -5.22 -3.20 9.92
N ILE A 35 -6.23 -3.39 9.07
CA ILE A 35 -6.82 -2.33 8.26
C ILE A 35 -8.32 -2.59 8.17
N ALA A 36 -9.14 -1.63 8.59
CA ALA A 36 -10.58 -1.72 8.45
C ALA A 36 -11.02 -1.49 6.99
N ALA A 37 -11.59 -2.53 6.38
CA ALA A 37 -12.09 -2.50 5.01
C ALA A 37 -13.23 -1.49 4.82
N GLY A 38 -13.21 -0.78 3.70
CA GLY A 38 -14.21 0.24 3.34
C GLY A 38 -14.16 1.54 4.14
N THR A 39 -13.21 1.68 5.07
CA THR A 39 -13.03 2.90 5.88
C THR A 39 -11.90 3.79 5.36
N VAL A 40 -11.70 4.92 6.04
CA VAL A 40 -10.57 5.84 5.80
C VAL A 40 -9.21 5.14 5.89
N GLU A 41 -9.06 4.12 6.76
CA GLU A 41 -7.80 3.39 6.94
C GLU A 41 -7.35 2.69 5.67
N MET A 42 -8.31 2.17 4.89
CA MET A 42 -8.04 1.53 3.60
C MET A 42 -7.48 2.52 2.59
N LYS A 43 -8.11 3.69 2.47
CA LYS A 43 -7.67 4.77 1.58
C LYS A 43 -6.30 5.32 2.01
N MET A 44 -6.05 5.43 3.32
CA MET A 44 -4.74 5.81 3.86
C MET A 44 -3.66 4.81 3.45
N TYR A 45 -3.93 3.51 3.60
CA TYR A 45 -2.99 2.46 3.22
C TYR A 45 -2.71 2.41 1.70
N GLU A 46 -3.73 2.58 0.86
CA GLU A 46 -3.53 2.72 -0.59
C GLU A 46 -2.57 3.85 -0.95
N ARG A 47 -2.73 5.00 -0.28
CA ARG A 47 -1.83 6.14 -0.46
C ARG A 47 -0.42 5.87 0.05
N GLN A 48 -0.27 5.10 1.13
CA GLN A 48 1.05 4.69 1.59
C GLN A 48 1.77 3.86 0.52
N ILE A 49 1.09 2.87 -0.06
CA ILE A 49 1.63 2.02 -1.14
C ILE A 49 2.01 2.88 -2.34
N HIS A 50 1.13 3.78 -2.77
CA HIS A 50 1.40 4.67 -3.89
C HIS A 50 2.61 5.57 -3.64
N LYS A 51 2.69 6.22 -2.46
CA LYS A 51 3.83 7.06 -2.07
C LYS A 51 5.13 6.28 -2.03
N ASP A 52 5.10 5.04 -1.55
CA ASP A 52 6.29 4.17 -1.51
C ASP A 52 6.68 3.66 -2.91
N GLY A 53 5.71 3.44 -3.80
CA GLY A 53 5.93 3.14 -5.21
C GLY A 53 6.60 4.31 -5.96
N LEU A 54 6.04 5.52 -5.82
CA LEU A 54 6.63 6.74 -6.36
C LEU A 54 8.05 6.97 -5.84
N ARG A 55 8.27 6.78 -4.53
CA ARG A 55 9.58 6.90 -3.91
C ARG A 55 10.60 6.01 -4.62
N ARG A 56 10.27 4.74 -4.89
CA ARG A 56 11.16 3.82 -5.62
C ARG A 56 11.44 4.26 -7.06
N GLN A 57 10.43 4.79 -7.75
CA GLN A 57 10.58 5.26 -9.13
C GLN A 57 11.50 6.48 -9.24
N VAL A 58 11.32 7.46 -8.34
CA VAL A 58 12.13 8.69 -8.30
C VAL A 58 13.60 8.39 -8.00
N PHE A 59 13.89 7.44 -7.12
CA PHE A 59 15.27 7.04 -6.84
C PHE A 59 15.87 6.10 -7.92
N GLY A 60 15.05 5.58 -8.84
CA GLY A 60 15.46 4.64 -9.89
C GLY A 60 15.66 5.26 -11.27
N LYS A 61 15.11 6.45 -11.55
CA LYS A 61 15.29 7.19 -12.80
C LYS A 61 15.41 8.68 -12.53
N GLU A 62 16.56 9.26 -12.86
CA GLU A 62 16.73 10.71 -12.93
C GLU A 62 15.88 11.24 -14.11
N GLY A 63 14.85 12.06 -13.84
CA GLY A 63 14.32 13.00 -14.84
C GLY A 63 12.85 12.94 -15.25
N GLU A 64 11.98 12.11 -14.64
CA GLU A 64 10.53 12.19 -14.92
C GLU A 64 9.79 13.05 -13.87
N ASN A 65 9.06 14.07 -14.34
CA ASN A 65 8.17 14.87 -13.52
C ASN A 65 7.06 13.96 -12.95
N VAL A 66 7.16 13.61 -11.67
CA VAL A 66 6.07 12.94 -10.96
C VAL A 66 4.96 13.97 -10.72
N GLU A 67 3.91 13.93 -11.52
CA GLU A 67 2.74 14.77 -11.32
C GLU A 67 2.14 14.50 -9.93
N ARG A 68 1.86 15.58 -9.19
CA ARG A 68 1.22 15.51 -7.89
C ARG A 68 -0.29 15.36 -8.09
N TYR A 69 -0.78 14.13 -8.06
CA TYR A 69 -2.21 13.84 -8.07
C TYR A 69 -2.80 14.03 -6.68
N PHE A 70 -3.44 15.18 -6.47
CA PHE A 70 -4.41 15.35 -5.40
C PHE A 70 -5.58 16.18 -5.90
N GLN A 71 -6.63 15.51 -6.35
CA GLN A 71 -7.84 16.16 -6.85
C GLN A 71 -8.90 16.28 -5.76
N GLN A 72 -9.79 17.27 -5.90
CA GLN A 72 -10.88 17.51 -4.95
C GLN A 72 -11.87 16.33 -4.86
N SER A 73 -12.00 15.54 -5.92
CA SER A 73 -12.76 14.28 -5.95
C SER A 73 -12.20 13.26 -4.97
N GLU A 74 -10.87 13.11 -4.92
CA GLU A 74 -10.20 12.16 -4.03
C GLU A 74 -10.31 12.54 -2.55
N LEU A 75 -10.44 13.82 -2.24
CA LEU A 75 -10.75 14.30 -0.88
C LEU A 75 -12.11 13.80 -0.42
N ARG A 76 -13.12 13.82 -1.31
CA ARG A 76 -14.46 13.31 -0.99
C ARG A 76 -14.42 11.81 -0.76
N GLU A 77 -13.70 11.08 -1.61
CA GLU A 77 -13.55 9.62 -1.45
C GLU A 77 -12.94 9.21 -0.12
N LEU A 78 -12.06 10.02 0.47
CA LEU A 78 -11.44 9.73 1.76
C LEU A 78 -12.47 9.62 2.89
N PHE A 79 -13.56 10.39 2.80
CA PHE A 79 -14.63 10.44 3.81
C PHE A 79 -15.88 9.67 3.40
N THR A 80 -15.84 8.95 2.28
CA THR A 80 -16.93 8.08 1.84
C THR A 80 -16.71 6.67 2.39
N LEU A 81 -17.70 6.15 3.12
CA LEU A 81 -17.69 4.77 3.57
C LEU A 81 -18.11 3.84 2.41
N ALA A 82 -17.26 2.85 2.09
CA ALA A 82 -17.61 1.83 1.12
C ALA A 82 -18.46 0.72 1.78
N PRO A 83 -19.17 -0.12 0.99
CA PRO A 83 -19.93 -1.24 1.53
C PRO A 83 -19.06 -2.17 2.37
N ALA A 84 -19.65 -2.74 3.43
CA ALA A 84 -18.94 -3.64 4.33
C ALA A 84 -18.36 -4.84 3.57
N GLY A 85 -17.08 -5.15 3.85
CA GLY A 85 -16.37 -6.26 3.22
C GLY A 85 -15.68 -5.93 1.89
N VAL A 86 -15.88 -4.73 1.34
CA VAL A 86 -15.16 -4.30 0.13
C VAL A 86 -13.74 -3.89 0.50
N CYS A 87 -12.76 -4.60 -0.03
CA CYS A 87 -11.35 -4.31 0.12
C CYS A 87 -10.74 -3.90 -1.23
N SER A 88 -10.65 -2.60 -1.48
CA SER A 88 -10.16 -2.06 -2.75
C SER A 88 -8.72 -2.48 -3.08
N VAL A 89 -7.89 -2.70 -2.04
CA VAL A 89 -6.52 -3.20 -2.21
C VAL A 89 -6.52 -4.66 -2.65
N MET A 90 -7.36 -5.51 -2.05
CA MET A 90 -7.43 -6.92 -2.42
C MET A 90 -7.99 -7.08 -3.84
N GLU A 91 -8.98 -6.27 -4.21
CA GLU A 91 -9.51 -6.23 -5.58
C GLU A 91 -8.41 -5.86 -6.59
N LYS A 92 -7.62 -4.81 -6.31
CA LYS A 92 -6.47 -4.44 -7.15
C LYS A 92 -5.43 -5.55 -7.26
N VAL A 93 -5.14 -6.26 -6.16
CA VAL A 93 -4.19 -7.39 -6.16
C VAL A 93 -4.73 -8.58 -6.96
N GLN A 94 -6.01 -8.89 -6.82
CA GLN A 94 -6.67 -9.97 -7.60
C GLN A 94 -6.65 -9.64 -9.09
N ASN A 95 -7.04 -8.42 -9.47
CA ASN A 95 -7.04 -7.97 -10.86
C ASN A 95 -5.62 -8.01 -11.45
N ALA A 96 -4.62 -7.50 -10.74
CA ALA A 96 -3.22 -7.56 -11.18
C ALA A 96 -2.71 -9.01 -11.33
N SER A 97 -3.17 -9.92 -10.47
CA SER A 97 -2.82 -11.35 -10.55
C SER A 97 -3.48 -12.01 -11.77
N SER A 98 -4.76 -11.71 -12.03
CA SER A 98 -5.48 -12.19 -13.22
C SER A 98 -4.87 -11.67 -14.52
N GLU A 99 -4.48 -10.40 -14.58
CA GLU A 99 -3.76 -9.83 -15.72
C GLU A 99 -2.44 -10.56 -15.94
N MET A 100 -1.61 -10.75 -14.90
CA MET A 100 -0.33 -11.45 -14.99
C MET A 100 -0.46 -12.91 -15.46
N VAL A 101 -1.57 -13.58 -15.11
CA VAL A 101 -1.89 -14.93 -15.62
C VAL A 101 -2.25 -14.85 -17.11
N SER A 102 -3.10 -13.90 -17.51
CA SER A 102 -3.48 -13.70 -18.92
C SER A 102 -2.29 -13.42 -19.85
N TRP A 103 -1.27 -12.68 -19.40
CA TRP A 103 -0.07 -12.43 -20.21
C TRP A 103 0.75 -13.69 -20.47
N LYS A 104 0.75 -14.64 -19.53
CA LYS A 104 1.46 -15.93 -19.69
C LYS A 104 0.74 -16.88 -20.63
N ASP A 105 -0.57 -16.74 -20.77
CA ASP A 105 -1.39 -17.56 -21.66
C ASP A 105 -1.36 -17.07 -23.12
N GLN A 106 -0.77 -15.90 -23.39
CA GLN A 106 -0.60 -15.32 -24.73
C GLN A 106 0.79 -15.55 -25.36
N GLU A 107 1.73 -16.17 -24.65
CA GLU A 107 3.01 -16.61 -25.20
C GLU A 107 2.93 -18.06 -25.69
N PHE A 108 2.21 -18.29 -26.80
CA PHE A 108 2.34 -19.47 -27.67
C PHE A 108 2.09 -19.10 -29.13
#